data_AF-V5GSX6-F1
#
_entry.id   AF-V5GSX6-F1
#
_cell.length_a   1.000
_cell.length_b   1.000
_cell.length_c   1.000
_cell.angle_alpha   90.00
_cell.angle_beta   90.00
_cell.angle_gamma   90.00
#
_symmetry.space_group_name_H-M   'P 1'
#
loop_
_entity.id
_entity.type
_entity.pdbx_description
1 polymer ?
#
loop_
_entity_poly.entity_id
_entity_poly.type
_entity_poly.pdbx_seq_one_letter_code
_entity_poly.pdbx_strand_id
1 'polypeptide(L)'
;RDVVDELTSAVQDLKNLHEEMEEARVQRVPENPGAQAEGNEDEEDLGGIKVSRALLLLLDIGAAKSPTVYARELLRLVFSAEELVGKSITGKQSNAHKDKPAKPRLDPVRVNAVISYTCKKFKL
;
A
#
# COMPACT_ATOMS: atom_id res chain seq x y z
N ARG A 1 27.92 33.40 -0.35
CA ARG A 1 28.22 31.99 -0.08
C ARG A 1 27.44 31.69 1.17
N ASP A 2 26.33 30.95 1.10
CA ASP A 2 25.65 30.46 2.32
C ASP A 2 24.49 29.51 1.99
N VAL A 3 23.79 29.67 0.86
CA VAL A 3 22.61 28.82 0.57
C VAL A 3 22.98 27.38 0.15
N VAL A 4 24.10 27.21 -0.55
CA VAL A 4 24.56 25.89 -1.01
C VAL A 4 25.16 25.08 0.14
N ASP A 5 25.81 25.74 1.09
CA ASP A 5 26.42 25.11 2.26
C ASP A 5 25.31 24.67 3.25
N GLU A 6 24.29 25.50 3.43
CA GLU A 6 23.09 25.17 4.23
C GLU A 6 22.30 24.00 3.64
N LEU A 7 22.12 23.97 2.31
CA LEU A 7 21.47 22.83 1.62
C LEU A 7 22.29 21.55 1.76
N THR A 8 23.62 21.65 1.70
CA THR A 8 24.50 20.48 1.85
C THR A 8 24.45 19.93 3.28
N SER A 9 24.36 20.81 4.28
CA SER A 9 24.14 20.42 5.69
C SER A 9 22.81 19.69 5.86
N ALA A 10 21.72 20.27 5.35
CA ALA A 10 20.39 19.67 5.48
C ALA A 10 20.28 18.30 4.78
N VAL A 11 20.94 18.11 3.64
CA VAL A 11 21.00 16.81 2.95
C VAL A 11 21.80 15.78 3.76
N GLN A 12 22.83 16.21 4.47
CA GLN A 12 23.61 15.32 5.33
C GLN A 12 22.81 14.91 6.57
N ASP A 13 22.09 15.84 7.18
CA ASP A 13 21.23 15.56 8.34
C ASP A 13 20.11 14.56 7.98
N LEU A 14 19.53 14.68 6.77
CA LEU A 14 18.54 13.72 6.26
C LEU A 14 19.10 12.31 6.05
N LYS A 15 20.37 12.20 5.62
CA LYS A 15 21.03 10.90 5.46
C LYS A 15 21.26 10.25 6.82
N ASN A 16 21.76 11.02 7.78
CA ASN A 16 21.99 10.53 9.14
C ASN A 16 20.67 10.08 9.79
N LEU A 17 19.59 10.84 9.63
CA LEU A 17 18.27 10.46 10.15
C LEU A 17 17.71 9.19 9.47
N HIS A 18 17.91 9.02 8.17
CA HIS A 18 17.50 7.79 7.47
C HIS A 18 18.29 6.57 7.97
N GLU A 19 19.59 6.74 8.24
CA GLU A 19 20.45 5.70 8.79
C GLU A 19 20.02 5.33 10.22
N GLU A 20 19.76 6.31 11.09
CA GLU A 20 19.22 6.09 12.44
C GLU A 20 17.86 5.38 12.43
N MET A 21 16.97 5.76 11.51
CA MET A 21 15.67 5.08 11.37
C MET A 21 15.83 3.63 10.89
N GLU A 22 16.78 3.35 10.00
CA GLU A 22 17.03 2.00 9.51
C GLU A 22 17.68 1.12 10.60
N GLU A 23 18.60 1.67 11.38
CA GLU A 23 19.18 1.00 12.54
C GLU A 23 18.11 0.69 13.61
N ALA A 24 17.19 1.63 13.85
CA ALA A 24 16.05 1.43 14.76
C ALA A 24 15.01 0.42 14.22
N ARG A 25 15.03 0.11 12.91
CA ARG A 25 14.23 -0.99 12.32
C ARG A 25 14.93 -2.33 12.45
N VAL A 26 16.26 -2.37 12.32
CA VAL A 26 17.06 -3.60 12.47
C VAL A 26 17.05 -4.10 13.92
N GLN A 27 17.03 -3.21 14.91
CA GLN A 27 16.91 -3.60 16.34
C GLN A 27 15.51 -4.09 16.74
N ARG A 28 14.50 -3.96 15.89
CA ARG A 28 13.13 -4.47 16.11
C ARG A 28 12.87 -5.84 15.49
N VAL A 29 13.90 -6.57 15.06
CA VAL A 29 13.73 -7.98 14.70
C VAL A 29 13.72 -8.80 16.01
N PRO A 30 12.58 -9.36 16.44
CA PRO A 30 12.57 -10.23 17.61
C PRO A 30 13.13 -11.59 17.18
N GLU A 31 14.25 -12.00 17.75
CA GLU A 31 14.83 -13.35 17.58
C GLU A 31 14.02 -14.44 18.32
N ASN A 32 12.69 -14.46 18.18
CA ASN A 32 11.84 -15.46 18.83
C ASN A 32 10.71 -15.94 17.90
N PRO A 33 10.74 -17.18 17.37
CA PRO A 33 9.75 -17.70 16.42
C PRO A 33 8.36 -18.03 17.01
N GLY A 34 8.02 -17.53 18.20
CA GLY A 34 6.83 -17.98 18.93
C GLY A 34 6.27 -16.95 19.89
N ALA A 35 5.79 -15.82 19.37
CA ALA A 35 4.94 -14.90 20.13
C ALA A 35 3.98 -14.17 19.20
N GLN A 36 2.75 -14.69 19.18
CA GLN A 36 1.45 -14.00 19.14
C GLN A 36 1.34 -12.67 18.39
N ALA A 37 0.40 -12.66 17.44
CA ALA A 37 -0.11 -11.51 16.71
C ALA A 37 -0.69 -10.43 17.65
N GLU A 38 0.17 -9.57 18.19
CA GLU A 38 -0.26 -8.31 18.76
C GLU A 38 -0.52 -7.33 17.61
N GLY A 39 -1.72 -6.75 17.60
CA GLY A 39 -2.12 -5.81 16.58
C GLY A 39 -1.21 -4.59 16.63
N ASN A 40 -0.45 -4.36 15.56
CA ASN A 40 0.19 -3.08 15.33
C ASN A 40 -0.92 -2.02 15.32
N GLU A 41 -0.95 -1.15 16.34
CA GLU A 41 -1.94 -0.06 16.45
C GLU A 41 -1.93 0.85 15.21
N ASP A 42 -0.79 0.86 14.51
CA ASP A 42 -0.53 1.59 13.26
C ASP A 42 -1.14 0.95 12.00
N GLU A 43 -1.88 -0.16 12.13
CA GLU A 43 -2.55 -0.84 11.03
C GLU A 43 -4.08 -0.79 11.15
N GLU A 44 -4.75 -0.69 10.02
CA GLU A 44 -6.21 -0.79 9.88
C GLU A 44 -6.52 -2.11 9.14
N ASP A 45 -7.51 -2.86 9.66
CA ASP A 45 -8.01 -4.06 9.01
C ASP A 45 -9.11 -3.69 7.99
N LEU A 46 -8.85 -3.94 6.71
CA LEU A 46 -9.79 -3.73 5.61
C LEU A 46 -10.71 -4.92 5.34
N GLY A 47 -10.80 -5.89 6.26
CA GLY A 47 -11.61 -7.10 6.13
C GLY A 47 -10.77 -8.31 5.73
N GLY A 48 -9.68 -8.55 6.48
CA GLY A 48 -8.72 -9.63 6.27
C GLY A 48 -7.37 -9.18 5.68
N ILE A 49 -7.16 -7.88 5.52
CA ILE A 49 -5.88 -7.30 5.11
C ILE A 49 -5.56 -6.15 6.05
N LYS A 50 -4.36 -6.19 6.62
CA LYS A 50 -3.82 -5.08 7.39
C LYS A 50 -3.11 -4.10 6.47
N VAL A 51 -3.46 -2.83 6.56
CA VAL A 51 -2.81 -1.72 5.83
C VAL A 51 -2.43 -0.63 6.82
N SER A 52 -1.27 -0.02 6.65
CA SER A 52 -0.83 1.07 7.52
C SER A 52 -1.83 2.24 7.55
N ARG A 53 -2.22 2.67 8.75
CA ARG A 53 -3.07 3.86 8.99
C ARG A 53 -2.45 5.12 8.39
N ALA A 54 -1.12 5.26 8.46
CA ALA A 54 -0.42 6.42 7.90
C ALA A 54 -0.61 6.52 6.38
N LEU A 55 -0.56 5.38 5.67
CA LEU A 55 -0.79 5.33 4.22
C LEU A 55 -2.26 5.61 3.88
N LEU A 56 -3.21 5.12 4.68
CA LEU A 56 -4.62 5.42 4.51
C LEU A 56 -4.92 6.91 4.75
N LEU A 57 -4.28 7.52 5.75
CA LEU A 57 -4.42 8.96 6.03
C LEU A 57 -3.83 9.79 4.89
N LEU A 58 -2.67 9.41 4.35
CA LEU A 58 -2.08 10.09 3.20
C LEU A 58 -2.98 9.98 1.96
N LEU A 59 -3.59 8.81 1.75
CA LEU A 59 -4.56 8.60 0.69
C LEU A 59 -5.80 9.51 0.86
N ASP A 60 -6.25 9.71 2.10
CA ASP A 60 -7.40 10.55 2.43
C ASP A 60 -7.14 12.05 2.22
N ILE A 61 -5.92 12.51 2.50
CA ILE A 61 -5.52 13.92 2.32
C ILE A 61 -5.19 14.22 0.85
N GLY A 62 -4.80 13.20 0.09
CA GLY A 62 -4.32 13.33 -1.28
C GLY A 62 -5.38 13.74 -2.32
N ALA A 63 -4.99 13.67 -3.59
CA ALA A 63 -5.84 14.04 -4.73
C ALA A 63 -6.99 13.05 -5.01
N ALA A 64 -7.12 11.97 -4.23
CA ALA A 64 -8.10 10.90 -4.40
C ALA A 64 -9.52 11.30 -3.94
N LYS A 65 -10.05 12.39 -4.49
CA LYS A 65 -11.36 12.95 -4.14
C LYS A 65 -12.55 12.23 -4.79
N SER A 66 -12.30 11.37 -5.77
CA SER A 66 -13.35 10.58 -6.42
C SER A 66 -13.19 9.09 -6.08
N PRO A 67 -14.31 8.33 -6.04
CA PRO A 67 -14.25 6.92 -5.70
C PRO A 67 -13.33 6.10 -6.60
N THR A 68 -13.33 6.42 -7.90
CA THR A 68 -12.50 5.73 -8.91
C THR A 68 -11.01 5.92 -8.67
N VAL A 69 -10.58 7.17 -8.37
CA VAL A 69 -9.17 7.47 -8.10
C VAL A 69 -8.77 6.83 -6.76
N TYR A 70 -9.62 6.96 -5.75
CA TYR A 70 -9.38 6.36 -4.43
C TYR A 70 -9.20 4.84 -4.49
N ALA A 71 -10.12 4.13 -5.15
CA ALA A 71 -10.01 2.68 -5.31
C ALA A 71 -8.72 2.28 -6.04
N ARG A 72 -8.31 3.06 -7.06
CA ARG A 72 -7.09 2.80 -7.81
C ARG A 72 -5.83 2.93 -6.95
N GLU A 73 -5.74 4.00 -6.15
CA GLU A 73 -4.61 4.17 -5.24
C GLU A 73 -4.62 3.10 -4.14
N LEU A 74 -5.78 2.78 -3.59
CA LEU A 74 -5.91 1.72 -2.60
C LEU A 74 -5.49 0.34 -3.16
N LEU A 75 -5.80 0.05 -4.43
CA LEU A 75 -5.28 -1.15 -5.11
C LEU A 75 -3.75 -1.18 -5.14
N ARG A 76 -3.09 -0.04 -5.32
CA ARG A 76 -1.61 0.04 -5.33
C ARG A 76 -0.99 -0.15 -3.94
N LEU A 77 -1.75 0.08 -2.87
CA LEU A 77 -1.31 -0.21 -1.51
C LEU A 77 -1.44 -1.70 -1.16
N VAL A 78 -2.47 -2.38 -1.71
CA VAL A 78 -2.83 -3.76 -1.36
C VAL A 78 -2.19 -4.81 -2.28
N PHE A 79 -1.81 -4.41 -3.50
CA PHE A 79 -1.22 -5.28 -4.51
C PHE A 79 0.08 -4.70 -5.05
N SER A 80 1.02 -5.58 -5.40
CA SER A 80 2.24 -5.15 -6.09
C SER A 80 1.93 -4.72 -7.54
N ALA A 81 2.83 -3.93 -8.14
CA ALA A 81 2.68 -3.51 -9.53
C ALA A 81 2.64 -4.71 -10.50
N GLU A 82 3.44 -5.74 -10.22
CA GLU A 82 3.51 -6.98 -11.00
C GLU A 82 2.18 -7.74 -10.93
N GLU A 83 1.56 -7.81 -9.75
CA GLU A 83 0.24 -8.41 -9.58
C GLU A 83 -0.82 -7.66 -10.39
N LEU A 84 -0.83 -6.32 -10.32
CA LEU A 84 -1.82 -5.49 -11.03
C LEU A 84 -1.67 -5.55 -12.55
N VAL A 85 -0.46 -5.72 -13.07
CA VAL A 85 -0.21 -5.88 -14.51
C VAL A 85 -0.51 -7.31 -14.98
N GLY A 86 -0.12 -8.31 -14.19
CA GLY A 86 -0.16 -9.73 -14.56
C GLY A 86 -1.50 -10.41 -14.32
N LYS A 87 -2.33 -9.90 -13.40
CA LYS A 87 -3.60 -10.52 -12.99
C LYS A 87 -4.81 -9.68 -13.44
N SER A 88 -5.99 -10.26 -13.35
CA SER A 88 -7.27 -9.60 -13.63
C SER A 88 -8.24 -9.76 -12.46
N ILE A 89 -9.26 -8.90 -12.38
CA ILE A 89 -10.26 -8.94 -11.30
C ILE A 89 -11.03 -10.28 -11.28
N THR A 90 -11.40 -10.78 -12.46
CA THR A 90 -12.30 -11.95 -12.59
C THR A 90 -11.57 -13.25 -12.92
N GLY A 91 -10.34 -13.18 -13.44
CA GLY A 91 -9.64 -14.36 -13.97
C GLY A 91 -10.21 -14.88 -15.29
N LYS A 92 -11.19 -14.18 -15.88
CA LYS A 92 -11.91 -14.63 -17.09
C LYS A 92 -11.27 -14.05 -18.34
N GLN A 93 -11.36 -14.80 -19.43
CA GLN A 93 -10.96 -14.33 -20.76
C GLN A 93 -11.88 -13.19 -21.23
N SER A 94 -11.32 -12.23 -21.96
CA SER A 94 -12.12 -11.20 -22.61
C SER A 94 -12.88 -11.77 -23.81
N ASN A 95 -14.19 -11.49 -23.90
CA ASN A 95 -15.02 -11.89 -25.04
C ASN A 95 -14.54 -11.27 -26.36
N ALA A 96 -13.90 -10.09 -26.31
CA ALA A 96 -13.41 -9.37 -27.49
C ALA A 96 -12.04 -9.87 -27.99
N HIS A 97 -11.28 -10.59 -27.14
CA HIS A 97 -9.92 -11.05 -27.45
C HIS A 97 -9.77 -12.53 -27.07
N LYS A 98 -10.49 -13.38 -27.81
CA LYS A 98 -10.53 -14.85 -27.58
C LYS A 98 -9.22 -15.56 -27.95
N ASP A 99 -8.34 -14.86 -28.67
CA ASP A 99 -6.99 -15.30 -29.04
C ASP A 99 -5.99 -15.15 -27.89
N LYS A 100 -6.26 -14.26 -26.93
CA LYS A 100 -5.35 -14.01 -25.80
C LYS A 100 -5.71 -14.88 -24.60
N PRO A 101 -4.73 -15.50 -23.92
CA PRO A 101 -5.01 -16.28 -22.74
C PRO A 101 -5.59 -15.41 -21.62
N ALA A 102 -6.45 -16.00 -20.78
CA ALA A 102 -6.98 -15.33 -19.61
C ALA A 102 -5.86 -15.05 -18.60
N LYS A 103 -5.81 -13.82 -18.07
CA LYS A 103 -4.93 -13.50 -16.95
C LYS A 103 -5.43 -14.19 -15.68
N PRO A 104 -4.56 -14.70 -14.80
CA PRO A 104 -4.96 -15.24 -13.50
C PRO A 104 -5.76 -14.21 -12.69
N ARG A 105 -6.59 -14.70 -11.76
CA ARG A 105 -7.42 -13.85 -10.90
C ARG A 105 -6.56 -13.19 -9.81
N LEU A 106 -6.84 -11.92 -9.50
CA LEU A 106 -6.40 -11.29 -8.25
C LEU A 106 -7.02 -12.00 -7.06
N ASP A 107 -6.37 -11.88 -5.90
CA ASP A 107 -6.91 -12.43 -4.67
C ASP A 107 -8.30 -11.83 -4.38
N PRO A 108 -9.36 -12.65 -4.36
CA PRO A 108 -10.72 -12.17 -4.23
C PRO A 108 -11.01 -11.54 -2.88
N VAL A 109 -10.35 -12.00 -1.80
CA VAL A 109 -10.50 -11.42 -0.46
C VAL A 109 -9.94 -10.01 -0.49
N ARG A 110 -8.74 -9.85 -1.06
CA ARG A 110 -8.09 -8.55 -1.16
C ARG A 110 -8.85 -7.55 -2.03
N VAL A 111 -9.41 -8.01 -3.14
CA VAL A 111 -10.27 -7.18 -4.01
C VAL A 111 -11.55 -6.75 -3.29
N ASN A 112 -12.22 -7.67 -2.59
CA ASN A 112 -13.47 -7.37 -1.89
C ASN A 112 -13.27 -6.39 -0.72
N ALA A 113 -12.12 -6.45 -0.04
CA ALA A 113 -11.73 -5.47 0.98
C ALA A 113 -11.66 -4.05 0.39
N VAL A 114 -10.96 -3.88 -0.75
CA VAL A 114 -10.84 -2.59 -1.44
C VAL A 114 -12.22 -2.06 -1.87
N ILE A 115 -13.07 -2.93 -2.44
CA ILE A 115 -14.44 -2.57 -2.84
C ILE A 115 -15.23 -2.10 -1.62
N SER A 116 -15.28 -2.92 -0.57
CA SER A 116 -16.07 -2.65 0.63
C SER A 116 -15.63 -1.35 1.32
N TYR A 117 -14.32 -1.14 1.45
CA TYR A 117 -13.76 0.06 2.06
C TYR A 117 -14.05 1.32 1.24
N THR A 118 -13.89 1.25 -0.10
CA THR A 118 -14.21 2.36 -0.99
C THR A 118 -15.70 2.70 -0.94
N CYS A 119 -16.59 1.70 -1.02
CA CYS A 119 -18.03 1.93 -0.96
C CYS A 119 -18.46 2.53 0.39
N LYS A 120 -17.91 2.04 1.50
CA LYS A 120 -18.15 2.59 2.84
C LYS A 120 -17.74 4.07 2.93
N LYS A 121 -16.56 4.42 2.38
CA LYS A 121 -16.04 5.79 2.41
C LYS A 121 -16.90 6.76 1.61
N PHE A 122 -17.29 6.39 0.40
CA PHE A 122 -18.01 7.27 -0.53
C PHE A 122 -19.53 7.11 -0.51
N LYS A 123 -20.06 6.21 0.33
CA LYS A 123 -21.50 5.90 0.43
C LYS A 123 -22.12 5.52 -0.92
N LEU A 124 -21.43 4.64 -1.64
CA LEU A 124 -21.87 4.07 -2.93
C LEU A 124 -22.85 2.92 -2.74
#